data_AF-A0A7V6NAB6-F1
#
_entry.id   AF-A0A7V6NAB6-F1
#
_cell.length_a   1.000
_cell.length_b   1.000
_cell.length_c   1.000
_cell.angle_alpha   90.00
_cell.angle_beta   90.00
_cell.angle_gamma   90.00
#
_symmetry.space_group_name_H-M   'P 1'
#
loop_
_entity.id
_entity.type
_entity.pdbx_description
1 polymer ?
#
loop_
_entity_poly.entity_id
_entity_poly.type
_entity_poly.pdbx_seq_one_letter_code
_entity_poly.pdbx_strand_id
1 'polypeptide(L)'
;MSDKLHKAGQIISVIVFIAVLSVMGMITGRPIMMLAYGGFFLLMSLIIYLSLNRQKKVRHDTSSGDKSFIFRKVLSAILMIVAIIAPLIVALRSELISLPADISQGKVVGIMLSITILFIVLVLLSIFMINDRGSSFVNRFIGYVIFVIAAAFPGLLMSTVDRTTMGIGSVYYVAMAVLILAYNAKSLYCVKE
;
A
#
# COMPACT_ATOMS: atom_id res chain seq x y z
N MET A 1 7.88 -4.62 -28.70
CA MET A 1 8.04 -5.72 -27.72
C MET A 1 8.01 -5.25 -26.25
N SER A 2 8.60 -4.09 -25.91
CA SER A 2 8.59 -3.52 -24.54
C SER A 2 7.19 -3.41 -23.90
N ASP A 3 6.17 -3.02 -24.68
CA ASP A 3 4.82 -2.79 -24.15
C ASP A 3 4.05 -4.07 -23.76
N LYS A 4 4.39 -5.22 -24.37
CA LYS A 4 3.81 -6.54 -23.99
C LYS A 4 4.47 -7.09 -22.73
N LEU A 5 5.79 -6.90 -22.59
CA LEU A 5 6.55 -7.28 -21.40
C LEU A 5 6.14 -6.45 -20.17
N HIS A 6 5.92 -5.14 -20.33
CA HIS A 6 5.40 -4.29 -19.25
C HIS A 6 3.97 -4.68 -18.81
N LYS A 7 3.08 -4.99 -19.77
CA LYS A 7 1.71 -5.47 -19.46
C LYS A 7 1.74 -6.86 -18.79
N ALA A 8 2.59 -7.76 -19.25
CA ALA A 8 2.77 -9.08 -18.63
C ALA A 8 3.33 -8.96 -17.19
N GLY A 9 4.30 -8.07 -16.97
CA GLY A 9 4.82 -7.77 -15.62
C GLY A 9 3.76 -7.20 -14.68
N GLN A 10 2.88 -6.32 -15.16
CA GLN A 10 1.74 -5.83 -14.37
C GLN A 10 0.74 -6.93 -14.03
N ILE A 11 0.38 -7.79 -14.99
CA ILE A 11 -0.57 -8.89 -14.76
C ILE A 11 0.03 -9.91 -13.78
N ILE A 12 1.30 -10.29 -13.94
CA ILE A 12 1.99 -11.21 -13.03
C ILE A 12 2.09 -10.60 -11.63
N SER A 13 2.41 -9.30 -11.53
CA SER A 13 2.43 -8.59 -10.25
C SER A 13 1.06 -8.59 -9.57
N VAL A 14 -0.04 -8.36 -10.30
CA VAL A 14 -1.41 -8.43 -9.77
C VAL A 14 -1.76 -9.85 -9.33
N ILE A 15 -1.39 -10.88 -10.09
CA ILE A 15 -1.65 -12.29 -9.75
C ILE A 15 -0.88 -12.68 -8.48
N VAL A 16 0.43 -12.41 -8.43
CA VAL A 16 1.26 -12.66 -7.24
C VAL A 16 0.72 -11.89 -6.04
N PHE A 17 0.23 -10.68 -6.27
CA PHE A 17 -0.32 -9.84 -5.22
C PHE A 17 -1.65 -10.34 -4.66
N ILE A 18 -2.57 -10.79 -5.53
CA ILE A 18 -3.79 -11.47 -5.11
C ILE A 18 -3.43 -12.74 -4.33
N ALA A 19 -2.45 -13.51 -4.80
CA ALA A 19 -2.01 -14.72 -4.11
C ALA A 19 -1.46 -14.44 -2.71
N VAL A 20 -0.56 -13.46 -2.57
CA VAL A 20 0.02 -13.04 -1.28
C VAL A 20 -1.06 -12.52 -0.34
N LEU A 21 -1.98 -11.66 -0.79
CA LEU A 21 -3.06 -11.16 0.07
C LEU A 21 -4.15 -12.19 0.37
N SER A 22 -4.43 -13.14 -0.52
CA SER A 22 -5.32 -14.26 -0.21
C SER A 22 -4.78 -15.12 0.93
N VAL A 23 -3.45 -15.21 1.10
CA VAL A 23 -2.83 -15.87 2.26
C VAL A 23 -3.13 -15.13 3.57
N MET A 24 -3.40 -13.81 3.54
CA MET A 24 -3.79 -13.02 4.71
C MET A 24 -5.10 -13.52 5.35
N GLY A 25 -6.03 -14.05 4.55
CA GLY A 25 -7.27 -14.65 5.06
C GLY A 25 -7.10 -16.05 5.66
N MET A 26 -6.00 -16.74 5.35
CA MET A 26 -5.65 -18.00 6.05
C MET A 26 -5.10 -17.71 7.45
N ILE A 27 -4.46 -16.55 7.64
CA ILE A 27 -3.88 -16.12 8.92
C ILE A 27 -4.96 -15.72 9.95
N THR A 28 -6.12 -15.24 9.50
CA THR A 28 -7.25 -14.93 10.40
C THR A 28 -8.01 -16.14 10.92
N GLY A 29 -7.66 -17.36 10.49
CA GLY A 29 -8.33 -18.60 10.91
C GLY A 29 -9.80 -18.74 10.45
N ARG A 30 -10.35 -17.75 9.73
CA ARG A 30 -11.75 -17.73 9.27
C ARG A 30 -11.80 -17.79 7.73
N PRO A 31 -12.11 -18.95 7.13
CA PRO A 31 -12.03 -19.14 5.67
C PRO A 31 -12.94 -18.19 4.86
N ILE A 32 -14.00 -17.65 5.47
CA ILE A 32 -14.89 -16.67 4.83
C ILE A 32 -14.19 -15.31 4.64
N MET A 33 -13.29 -14.92 5.55
CA MET A 33 -12.54 -13.65 5.45
C MET A 33 -11.53 -13.67 4.30
N MET A 34 -11.01 -14.86 3.94
CA MET A 34 -10.16 -15.04 2.76
C MET A 34 -10.86 -14.64 1.46
N LEU A 35 -12.11 -15.04 1.29
CA LEU A 35 -12.92 -14.66 0.14
C LEU A 35 -13.29 -13.17 0.16
N ALA A 36 -13.54 -12.60 1.34
CA ALA A 36 -13.86 -11.18 1.49
C ALA A 36 -12.66 -10.27 1.15
N TYR A 37 -11.47 -10.57 1.67
CA TYR A 37 -10.26 -9.82 1.36
C TYR A 37 -9.82 -10.02 -0.10
N GLY A 38 -9.83 -11.25 -0.60
CA GLY A 38 -9.54 -11.54 -2.01
C GLY A 38 -10.52 -10.86 -2.95
N GLY A 39 -11.81 -10.87 -2.62
CA GLY A 39 -12.88 -10.22 -3.38
C GLY A 39 -12.78 -8.69 -3.38
N PHE A 40 -12.66 -8.07 -2.20
CA PHE A 40 -12.46 -6.61 -2.08
C PHE A 40 -11.24 -6.16 -2.87
N PHE A 41 -10.16 -6.94 -2.82
CA PHE A 41 -8.92 -6.59 -3.50
C PHE A 41 -9.01 -6.80 -5.02
N LEU A 42 -9.62 -7.88 -5.50
CA LEU A 42 -9.95 -8.04 -6.92
C LEU A 42 -10.78 -6.87 -7.42
N LEU A 43 -11.75 -6.42 -6.62
CA LEU A 43 -12.62 -5.29 -6.95
C LEU A 43 -11.82 -3.97 -7.00
N MET A 44 -10.96 -3.70 -6.02
CA MET A 44 -10.07 -2.52 -6.03
C MET A 44 -9.04 -2.57 -7.15
N SER A 45 -8.43 -3.72 -7.40
CA SER A 45 -7.49 -3.93 -8.51
C SER A 45 -8.19 -3.79 -9.86
N LEU A 46 -9.44 -4.25 -9.98
CA LEU A 46 -10.28 -4.05 -11.17
C LEU A 46 -10.62 -2.57 -11.35
N ILE A 47 -10.99 -1.86 -10.29
CA ILE A 47 -11.25 -0.41 -10.32
C ILE A 47 -9.99 0.35 -10.77
N ILE A 48 -8.83 0.02 -10.19
CA ILE A 48 -7.55 0.63 -10.54
C ILE A 48 -7.17 0.28 -11.97
N TYR A 49 -7.30 -0.98 -12.39
CA TYR A 49 -7.04 -1.41 -13.76
C TYR A 49 -7.97 -0.71 -14.76
N LEU A 50 -9.27 -0.61 -14.48
CA LEU A 50 -10.22 0.11 -15.32
C LEU A 50 -9.92 1.61 -15.37
N SER A 51 -9.49 2.20 -14.25
CA SER A 51 -9.04 3.59 -14.17
C SER A 51 -7.79 3.83 -15.02
N LEU A 52 -6.77 2.97 -14.90
CA LEU A 52 -5.52 3.01 -15.68
C LEU A 52 -5.73 2.66 -17.17
N ASN A 53 -6.64 1.74 -17.49
CA ASN A 53 -6.93 1.35 -18.86
C ASN A 53 -7.78 2.42 -19.58
N ARG A 54 -8.66 3.13 -18.85
CA ARG A 54 -9.25 4.40 -19.32
C ARG A 54 -8.18 5.45 -19.59
N GLN A 55 -7.10 5.51 -18.81
CA GLN A 55 -6.00 6.45 -19.05
C GLN A 55 -5.19 6.15 -20.33
N LYS A 56 -5.01 4.88 -20.72
CA LYS A 56 -4.36 4.56 -22.01
C LYS A 56 -5.20 5.02 -23.21
N LYS A 57 -6.52 5.01 -23.09
CA LYS A 57 -7.44 5.50 -24.14
C LYS A 57 -7.50 7.04 -24.19
N VAL A 58 -7.45 7.70 -23.03
CA VAL A 58 -7.45 9.17 -22.92
C VAL A 58 -6.12 9.82 -23.36
N ARG A 59 -5.01 9.07 -23.38
CA ARG A 59 -3.73 9.56 -23.94
C ARG A 59 -3.72 9.77 -25.46
N HIS A 60 -4.77 9.34 -26.17
CA HIS A 60 -4.92 9.60 -27.61
C HIS A 60 -6.03 10.60 -27.96
N ASP A 61 -6.91 10.94 -27.01
CA ASP A 61 -7.96 11.93 -27.23
C ASP A 61 -7.69 13.17 -26.38
N THR A 62 -6.97 14.11 -26.99
CA THR A 62 -6.89 15.50 -26.57
C THR A 62 -8.29 16.13 -26.54
N SER A 63 -9.01 16.02 -25.41
CA SER A 63 -10.08 16.93 -24.96
C SER A 63 -10.91 16.27 -23.86
N SER A 64 -10.41 16.29 -22.62
CA SER A 64 -11.21 15.95 -21.42
C SER A 64 -10.69 16.75 -20.22
N GLY A 65 -10.89 18.07 -20.32
CA GLY A 65 -10.47 19.07 -19.34
C GLY A 65 -11.11 18.90 -17.95
N ASP A 66 -10.38 19.38 -16.94
CA ASP A 66 -10.72 19.65 -15.53
C ASP A 66 -11.39 18.57 -14.68
N LYS A 67 -12.49 17.94 -15.11
CA LYS A 67 -13.20 16.92 -14.31
C LYS A 67 -12.32 15.71 -14.00
N SER A 68 -11.44 15.34 -14.92
CA SER A 68 -10.50 14.23 -14.72
C SER A 68 -9.41 14.56 -13.68
N PHE A 69 -9.08 15.84 -13.50
CA PHE A 69 -8.07 16.30 -12.53
C PHE A 69 -8.63 16.38 -11.10
N ILE A 70 -9.83 16.97 -10.93
CA ILE A 70 -10.50 17.04 -9.62
C ILE A 70 -10.79 15.63 -9.11
N PHE A 71 -11.32 14.75 -9.96
CA PHE A 71 -11.58 13.36 -9.60
C PHE A 71 -10.30 12.63 -9.12
N ARG A 72 -9.16 12.84 -9.79
CA ARG A 72 -7.87 12.25 -9.39
C ARG A 72 -7.39 12.76 -8.04
N LYS A 73 -7.51 14.07 -7.79
CA LYS A 73 -7.15 14.66 -6.49
C LYS A 73 -8.01 14.13 -5.36
N VAL A 74 -9.33 14.05 -5.57
CA VAL A 74 -10.27 13.50 -4.57
C VAL A 74 -9.96 12.02 -4.31
N LEU A 75 -9.79 11.22 -5.37
CA LEU A 75 -9.48 9.80 -5.23
C LEU A 75 -8.12 9.59 -4.54
N SER A 76 -7.11 10.40 -4.86
CA SER A 76 -5.82 10.38 -4.18
C SER A 76 -5.96 10.68 -2.69
N ALA A 77 -6.74 11.70 -2.32
CA ALA A 77 -6.98 12.05 -0.93
C ALA A 77 -7.66 10.91 -0.17
N ILE A 78 -8.70 10.30 -0.77
CA ILE A 78 -9.40 9.14 -0.20
C ILE A 78 -8.42 7.98 0.00
N LEU A 79 -7.62 7.62 -1.01
CA LEU A 79 -6.65 6.53 -0.89
C LEU A 79 -5.61 6.77 0.20
N MET A 80 -5.14 8.01 0.35
CA MET A 80 -4.19 8.37 1.43
C MET A 80 -4.84 8.29 2.81
N ILE A 81 -6.07 8.79 2.96
CA ILE A 81 -6.84 8.70 4.21
C ILE A 81 -7.05 7.22 4.58
N VAL A 82 -7.45 6.39 3.61
CA VAL A 82 -7.62 4.95 3.83
C VAL A 82 -6.28 4.29 4.19
N ALA A 83 -5.17 4.67 3.55
CA ALA A 83 -3.85 4.16 3.88
C ALA A 83 -3.44 4.46 5.35
N ILE A 84 -3.83 5.63 5.87
CA ILE A 84 -3.53 6.03 7.25
C ILE A 84 -4.45 5.32 8.25
N ILE A 85 -5.74 5.20 7.94
CA ILE A 85 -6.75 4.68 8.87
C ILE A 85 -6.82 3.14 8.85
N ALA A 86 -6.52 2.48 7.73
CA ALA A 86 -6.68 1.03 7.59
C ALA A 86 -5.89 0.22 8.64
N PRO A 87 -4.61 0.52 8.95
CA PRO A 87 -3.89 -0.20 9.99
C PRO A 87 -4.54 -0.06 11.37
N LEU A 88 -5.12 1.10 11.66
CA LEU A 88 -5.83 1.34 12.92
C LEU A 88 -7.10 0.51 13.02
N ILE A 89 -7.88 0.42 11.94
CA ILE A 89 -9.07 -0.43 11.89
C ILE A 89 -8.67 -1.89 12.09
N VAL A 90 -7.62 -2.35 11.40
CA VAL A 90 -7.13 -3.73 11.54
C VAL A 90 -6.69 -4.01 12.98
N ALA A 91 -5.90 -3.13 13.59
CA ALA A 91 -5.41 -3.33 14.95
C ALA A 91 -6.53 -3.31 16.01
N LEU A 92 -7.60 -2.53 15.81
CA LEU A 92 -8.68 -2.39 16.80
C LEU A 92 -9.87 -3.34 16.59
N ARG A 93 -10.09 -3.82 15.36
CA ARG A 93 -11.29 -4.60 15.00
C ARG A 93 -11.00 -6.03 14.57
N SER A 94 -9.75 -6.40 14.36
CA SER A 94 -9.39 -7.73 13.88
C SER A 94 -8.49 -8.47 14.86
N GLU A 95 -8.58 -9.80 14.85
CA GLU A 95 -7.68 -10.70 15.57
C GLU A 95 -6.31 -10.83 14.87
N LEU A 96 -6.06 -10.08 13.78
CA LEU A 96 -4.81 -10.16 13.02
C LEU A 96 -3.59 -9.66 13.81
N ILE A 97 -3.79 -8.69 14.70
CA ILE A 97 -2.73 -8.07 15.48
C ILE A 97 -3.12 -8.18 16.95
N SER A 98 -2.42 -9.03 17.70
CA SER A 98 -2.61 -9.16 19.13
C SER A 98 -1.89 -8.02 19.86
N LEU A 99 -2.67 -7.07 20.37
CA LEU A 99 -2.15 -5.98 21.20
C LEU A 99 -2.13 -6.38 22.68
N PRO A 100 -1.15 -5.92 23.48
CA PRO A 100 -1.13 -6.17 24.92
C PRO A 100 -2.35 -5.53 25.59
N ALA A 101 -3.02 -6.27 26.48
CA ALA A 101 -4.26 -5.84 27.14
C ALA A 101 -4.10 -4.62 28.04
N ASP A 102 -2.86 -4.31 28.44
CA ASP A 102 -2.53 -3.25 29.42
C ASP A 102 -2.41 -1.85 28.78
N ILE A 103 -2.48 -1.75 27.45
CA ILE A 103 -2.34 -0.48 26.73
C ILE A 103 -3.72 0.16 26.54
N SER A 104 -3.88 1.40 27.01
CA SER A 104 -5.12 2.16 26.79
C SER A 104 -5.40 2.37 25.31
N GLN A 105 -6.68 2.29 24.91
CA GLN A 105 -7.10 2.43 23.50
C GLN A 105 -6.57 3.74 22.87
N GLY A 106 -6.55 4.85 23.62
CA GLY A 106 -6.00 6.12 23.14
C GLY A 106 -4.50 6.06 22.80
N LYS A 107 -3.71 5.32 23.58
CA LYS A 107 -2.28 5.11 23.30
C LYS A 107 -2.07 4.24 22.07
N VAL A 108 -2.87 3.18 21.90
CA VAL A 108 -2.83 2.33 20.69
C VAL A 108 -3.08 3.17 19.44
N VAL A 109 -4.10 4.02 19.46
CA VAL A 109 -4.44 4.92 18.34
C VAL A 109 -3.26 5.83 18.00
N GLY A 110 -2.68 6.51 18.99
CA GLY A 110 -1.57 7.43 18.78
C GLY A 110 -0.33 6.75 18.22
N ILE A 111 0.04 5.59 18.76
CA ILE A 111 1.21 4.81 18.32
C ILE A 111 1.00 4.31 16.89
N MET A 112 -0.15 3.70 16.59
CA MET A 112 -0.45 3.15 15.27
C MET A 112 -0.48 4.21 14.18
N LEU A 113 -1.10 5.37 14.44
CA LEU A 113 -1.09 6.48 13.48
C LEU A 113 0.32 7.02 13.23
N SER A 114 1.11 7.20 14.29
CA SER A 114 2.48 7.71 14.19
C SER A 114 3.37 6.76 13.37
N ILE A 115 3.30 5.46 13.67
CA ILE A 115 4.04 4.42 12.95
C ILE A 115 3.61 4.36 11.48
N THR A 116 2.30 4.44 11.21
CA THR A 116 1.77 4.40 9.84
C THR A 116 2.24 5.60 9.02
N ILE A 117 2.17 6.81 9.60
CA ILE A 117 2.66 8.04 8.96
C ILE A 117 4.16 7.92 8.67
N LEU A 118 4.96 7.50 9.66
CA LEU A 118 6.39 7.31 9.50
C LEU A 118 6.71 6.30 8.38
N PHE A 119 6.02 5.16 8.35
CA PHE A 119 6.17 4.15 7.30
C PHE A 119 5.86 4.72 5.91
N ILE A 120 4.74 5.43 5.76
CA ILE A 120 4.36 6.08 4.49
C ILE A 120 5.45 7.09 4.07
N VAL A 121 5.91 7.94 4.99
CA VAL A 121 6.95 8.93 4.70
C VAL A 121 8.24 8.26 4.22
N LEU A 122 8.72 7.22 4.90
CA LEU A 122 9.94 6.50 4.52
C LEU A 122 9.83 5.87 3.12
N VAL A 123 8.69 5.23 2.83
CA VAL A 123 8.44 4.61 1.52
C VAL A 123 8.38 5.66 0.42
N LEU A 124 7.60 6.73 0.61
CA LEU A 124 7.45 7.77 -0.40
C LEU A 124 8.76 8.54 -0.63
N LEU A 125 9.53 8.79 0.44
CA LEU A 125 10.85 9.41 0.38
C LEU A 125 11.84 8.52 -0.39
N SER A 126 11.86 7.22 -0.12
CA SER A 126 12.68 6.27 -0.87
C SER A 126 12.36 6.30 -2.36
N ILE A 127 11.07 6.23 -2.71
CA ILE A 127 10.62 6.27 -4.10
C ILE A 127 11.01 7.59 -4.75
N PHE A 128 10.86 8.72 -4.05
CA PHE A 128 11.28 10.04 -4.53
C PHE A 128 12.79 10.10 -4.79
N MET A 129 13.61 9.58 -3.87
CA MET A 129 15.07 9.55 -4.03
C MET A 129 15.51 8.69 -5.22
N ILE A 130 14.87 7.53 -5.42
CA ILE A 130 15.19 6.59 -6.50
C ILE A 130 14.72 7.12 -7.85
N ASN A 131 13.48 7.61 -7.95
CA ASN A 131 12.84 7.92 -9.23
C ASN A 131 12.98 9.39 -9.64
N ASP A 132 12.76 10.32 -8.71
CA ASP A 132 12.70 11.76 -9.02
C ASP A 132 14.09 12.42 -8.90
N ARG A 133 14.91 11.98 -7.95
CA ARG A 133 16.28 12.48 -7.70
C ARG A 133 17.38 11.52 -8.12
N GLY A 134 17.04 10.38 -8.73
CA GLY A 134 17.97 9.29 -9.06
C GLY A 134 18.90 9.56 -10.24
N SER A 135 19.23 10.81 -10.56
CA SER A 135 20.25 11.12 -11.58
C SER A 135 21.67 10.81 -11.08
N SER A 136 21.91 10.89 -9.77
CA SER A 136 23.18 10.51 -9.15
C SER A 136 23.09 9.13 -8.50
N PHE A 137 24.21 8.40 -8.53
CA PHE A 137 24.35 7.11 -7.84
C PHE A 137 24.07 7.24 -6.34
N VAL A 138 24.58 8.32 -5.70
CA VAL A 138 24.40 8.58 -4.27
C VAL A 138 22.92 8.69 -3.89
N ASN A 139 22.11 9.39 -4.67
CA ASN A 139 20.68 9.54 -4.37
C ASN A 139 19.93 8.21 -4.49
N ARG A 140 20.26 7.39 -5.49
CA ARG A 140 19.68 6.03 -5.61
C ARG A 140 20.10 5.15 -4.43
N PHE A 141 21.38 5.17 -4.07
CA PHE A 141 21.90 4.40 -2.95
C PHE A 141 21.18 4.75 -1.63
N ILE A 142 21.06 6.04 -1.31
CA ILE A 142 20.33 6.50 -0.12
C ILE A 142 18.86 6.06 -0.20
N GLY A 143 18.22 6.20 -1.35
CA GLY A 143 16.83 5.77 -1.54
C GLY A 143 16.63 4.28 -1.29
N TYR A 144 17.55 3.42 -1.76
CA TYR A 144 17.51 1.98 -1.48
C TYR A 144 17.77 1.65 0.00
N VAL A 145 18.69 2.35 0.66
CA VAL A 145 18.94 2.18 2.10
C VAL A 145 17.67 2.52 2.90
N ILE A 146 17.01 3.64 2.59
CA ILE A 146 15.74 4.02 3.20
C ILE A 146 14.66 2.96 2.93
N PHE A 147 14.62 2.39 1.72
CA PHE A 147 13.67 1.32 1.38
C PHE A 147 13.87 0.08 2.28
N VAL A 148 15.11 -0.35 2.46
CA VAL A 148 15.45 -1.51 3.30
C VAL A 148 15.05 -1.26 4.76
N ILE A 149 15.32 -0.06 5.27
CA ILE A 149 14.90 0.34 6.62
C ILE A 149 13.36 0.31 6.73
N ALA A 150 12.65 0.91 5.77
CA ALA A 150 11.20 0.93 5.74
C ALA A 150 10.60 -0.49 5.66
N ALA A 151 11.23 -1.39 4.91
CA ALA A 151 10.80 -2.79 4.78
C ALA A 151 11.07 -3.61 6.04
N ALA A 152 12.14 -3.32 6.80
CA ALA A 152 12.38 -3.97 8.08
C ALA A 152 11.44 -3.48 9.18
N PHE A 153 10.96 -2.24 9.07
CA PHE A 153 10.25 -1.53 10.14
C PHE A 153 9.00 -2.25 10.70
N PRO A 154 8.05 -2.75 9.88
CA PRO A 154 6.84 -3.40 10.41
C PRO A 154 7.15 -4.68 11.21
N GLY A 155 8.07 -5.50 10.71
CA GLY A 155 8.48 -6.74 11.38
C GLY A 155 9.26 -6.50 12.67
N LEU A 156 10.19 -5.52 12.65
CA LEU A 156 10.95 -5.15 13.85
C LEU A 156 10.02 -4.65 14.97
N LEU A 157 9.07 -3.78 14.64
CA LEU A 157 8.10 -3.30 15.61
C LEU A 157 7.23 -4.43 16.16
N MET A 158 6.70 -5.29 15.28
CA MET A 158 5.85 -6.39 15.72
C MET A 158 6.61 -7.37 16.63
N SER A 159 7.89 -7.63 16.37
CA SER A 159 8.71 -8.54 17.19
C SER A 159 8.87 -8.12 18.66
N THR A 160 8.59 -6.85 18.98
CA THR A 160 8.58 -6.33 20.35
C THR A 160 7.26 -6.59 21.09
N VAL A 161 6.18 -6.85 20.34
CA VAL A 161 4.82 -7.04 20.87
C VAL A 161 4.43 -8.52 20.78
N ASP A 162 4.64 -9.14 19.63
CA ASP A 162 4.33 -10.52 19.33
C ASP A 162 5.41 -11.12 18.42
N ARG A 163 6.07 -12.16 18.93
CA ARG A 163 7.16 -12.88 18.24
C ARG A 163 6.67 -14.07 17.41
N THR A 164 5.36 -14.32 17.38
CA THR A 164 4.81 -15.40 16.56
C THR A 164 4.99 -15.08 15.08
N THR A 165 5.24 -16.12 14.28
CA THR A 165 5.30 -16.01 12.82
C THR A 165 4.00 -15.43 12.25
N MET A 166 2.88 -15.72 12.90
CA MET A 166 1.55 -15.25 12.52
C MET A 166 1.41 -13.73 12.71
N GLY A 167 1.80 -13.20 13.88
CA GLY A 167 1.77 -11.77 14.17
C GLY A 167 2.73 -10.97 13.30
N ILE A 168 3.97 -11.44 13.12
CA ILE A 168 4.95 -10.79 12.23
C ILE A 168 4.43 -10.79 10.78
N GLY A 169 3.89 -11.92 10.31
CA GLY A 169 3.33 -12.05 8.97
C GLY A 169 2.14 -11.13 8.73
N SER A 170 1.17 -11.07 9.66
CA SER A 170 -0.03 -10.25 9.53
C SER A 170 0.28 -8.76 9.38
N VAL A 171 1.25 -8.24 10.15
CA VAL A 171 1.69 -6.85 10.07
C VAL A 171 2.32 -6.53 8.71
N TYR A 172 3.06 -7.46 8.11
CA TYR A 172 3.61 -7.28 6.76
C TYR A 172 2.53 -7.17 5.68
N TYR A 173 1.42 -7.91 5.80
CA TYR A 173 0.31 -7.76 4.86
C TYR A 173 -0.39 -6.41 5.00
N VAL A 174 -0.56 -5.93 6.24
CA VAL A 174 -1.10 -4.59 6.49
C VAL A 174 -0.17 -3.53 5.90
N ALA A 175 1.13 -3.62 6.15
CA ALA A 175 2.12 -2.71 5.61
C ALA A 175 2.13 -2.70 4.07
N MET A 176 1.98 -3.88 3.44
CA MET A 176 1.87 -3.99 1.99
C MET A 176 0.60 -3.29 1.46
N ALA A 177 -0.55 -3.46 2.11
CA ALA A 177 -1.77 -2.76 1.73
C ALA A 177 -1.60 -1.24 1.84
N VAL A 178 -0.99 -0.74 2.92
CA VAL A 178 -0.66 0.67 3.11
C VAL A 178 0.26 1.19 2.01
N LEU A 179 1.35 0.47 1.72
CA LEU A 179 2.31 0.83 0.67
C LEU A 179 1.61 1.02 -0.68
N ILE A 180 0.69 0.12 -1.01
CA ILE A 180 -0.01 0.13 -2.30
C ILE A 180 -1.01 1.28 -2.36
N LEU A 181 -1.79 1.51 -1.30
CA LEU A 181 -2.70 2.65 -1.23
C LEU A 181 -1.93 3.97 -1.31
N ALA A 182 -0.85 4.12 -0.54
CA ALA A 182 -0.02 5.32 -0.52
C ALA A 182 0.68 5.57 -1.87
N TYR A 183 1.20 4.52 -2.52
CA TYR A 183 1.82 4.64 -3.84
C TYR A 183 0.80 5.04 -4.91
N ASN A 184 -0.39 4.43 -4.92
CA ASN A 184 -1.46 4.79 -5.85
C ASN A 184 -1.95 6.22 -5.60
N ALA A 185 -2.05 6.65 -4.34
CA ALA A 185 -2.34 8.04 -4.00
C ALA A 185 -1.27 8.99 -4.59
N LYS A 186 0.02 8.76 -4.34
CA LYS A 186 1.11 9.56 -4.95
C LYS A 186 1.01 9.57 -6.48
N SER A 187 0.81 8.41 -7.10
CA SER A 187 0.74 8.30 -8.56
C SER A 187 -0.42 9.08 -9.17
N LEU A 188 -1.57 9.15 -8.49
CA LEU A 188 -2.73 9.93 -8.96
C LEU A 188 -2.53 11.42 -8.74
N TYR A 189 -1.82 11.82 -7.69
CA TYR A 189 -1.53 13.23 -7.38
C TYR A 189 -0.44 13.84 -8.27
N CYS A 190 0.63 13.09 -8.54
CA CYS A 190 1.82 13.58 -9.24
C CYS A 190 1.82 13.31 -10.76
N VAL A 191 0.66 13.10 -11.40
CA VAL A 191 0.62 12.96 -12.85
C VAL A 191 1.10 14.27 -13.48
N LYS A 192 2.29 14.26 -14.08
CA LYS A 192 2.78 15.37 -14.91
C LYS A 192 1.86 15.49 -16.14
N GLU A 193 1.36 16.69 -16.37
CA GLU A 193 0.77 17.12 -17.64
C GLU A 193 1.80 16.98 -18.78
#